data_AF-A0A7J6BKF6-F1
#
_entry.id   AF-A0A7J6BKF6-F1
#
_cell.length_a   1.000
_cell.length_b   1.000
_cell.length_c   1.000
_cell.angle_alpha   90.00
_cell.angle_beta   90.00
_cell.angle_gamma   90.00
#
_symmetry.space_group_name_H-M   'P 1'
#
loop_
_entity.id
_entity.type
_entity.pdbx_description
1 polymer ?
#
loop_
_entity_poly.entity_id
_entity_poly.type
_entity_poly.pdbx_seq_one_letter_code
_entity_poly.pdbx_strand_id
1 'polypeptide(L)'
;MGNAAGSLDMSPGRDVKRPLSTYGQKQPPAPKLPLPPEDELEERFTMVLNSMNLPPDKVKLLCQYDNEKKWELVCDQERFQVKNPPSEYIQKLKSVLEQGGGRKFKRRVQESTQVLRELEISLRTNHIGWAEEFLNEENKGLDVLVDYLSFAQRAVTHDTDSSDNGSFEEKSVEDLTTSATNSPTHNSPRSGRPFTTRKALRYSRLLSQKNHLHLCIMCLRAIMNYQLGFNQVMAHPNCVNEITLSLNNKNARTKALVLELLAAVCLVRGGHEIIIAAFNNFKDVCGEKDRFEKLMEYFRNDDNNIDFMVACMQFINIVVHSVENMNFRVYLQYEFTQLGIDSYLEKLTVTESERLQVQIQAYLDNVFDIGAMLEDAEAKNTIMEHLEELQEQNAQLNNRLQQCESEAVEKTSELEKQLIQSRKEVELLKDSVKETQAQLAQLQQKEKERETHIEKEQERERDRQRSAKALTELEKMVQVLVDRGLIRMDRSESGSLELHIMPAANTTDNSTTEIKASPVTQSPPLLLSPPLHHLLLRPL
;
A
#
# COMPACT_ATOMS: atom_id res chain seq x y z
N MET A 1 -14.04 -11.74 -19.08
CA MET A 1 -13.03 -11.28 -20.06
C MET A 1 -13.68 -10.30 -21.01
N GLY A 2 -12.96 -9.30 -21.54
CA GLY A 2 -13.51 -8.45 -22.59
C GLY A 2 -12.43 -7.59 -23.23
N ASN A 3 -12.27 -7.70 -24.56
CA ASN A 3 -11.66 -6.66 -25.39
C ASN A 3 -11.87 -6.94 -26.88
N ALA A 4 -12.42 -5.95 -27.59
CA ALA A 4 -12.35 -5.77 -29.04
C ALA A 4 -12.87 -4.36 -29.38
N ALA A 5 -12.18 -3.32 -28.91
CA ALA A 5 -12.57 -1.94 -29.19
C ALA A 5 -12.27 -1.59 -30.66
N GLY A 6 -13.32 -1.47 -31.48
CA GLY A 6 -13.21 -0.81 -32.78
C GLY A 6 -13.06 0.70 -32.58
N SER A 7 -11.82 1.21 -32.67
CA SER A 7 -11.59 2.66 -32.65
C SER A 7 -12.17 3.28 -33.92
N LEU A 8 -13.03 4.28 -33.76
CA LEU A 8 -13.73 4.97 -34.85
C LEU A 8 -13.22 6.41 -34.94
N ASP A 9 -11.94 6.53 -35.28
CA ASP A 9 -11.24 7.81 -35.36
C ASP A 9 -11.55 8.52 -36.70
N MET A 10 -11.91 9.80 -36.63
CA MET A 10 -12.41 10.58 -37.78
C MET A 10 -11.31 11.49 -38.32
N SER A 11 -10.89 11.27 -39.57
CA SER A 11 -10.09 12.25 -40.33
C SER A 11 -10.37 12.16 -41.83
N PRO A 12 -10.42 13.29 -42.58
CA PRO A 12 -11.00 13.32 -43.90
C PRO A 12 -10.02 13.11 -45.07
N GLY A 13 -10.49 12.36 -46.07
CA GLY A 13 -10.17 12.60 -47.49
C GLY A 13 -8.91 11.94 -48.08
N ARG A 14 -9.13 10.98 -49.00
CA ARG A 14 -8.33 10.78 -50.23
C ARG A 14 -9.01 9.76 -51.17
N ASP A 15 -9.36 10.20 -52.37
CA ASP A 15 -9.86 9.32 -53.43
C ASP A 15 -8.81 8.32 -53.92
N VAL A 16 -9.11 7.02 -53.86
CA VAL A 16 -8.38 5.97 -54.60
C VAL A 16 -9.39 5.00 -55.22
N LYS A 17 -9.57 5.08 -56.53
CA LYS A 17 -10.47 4.20 -57.29
C LYS A 17 -9.87 2.80 -57.46
N ARG A 18 -10.65 1.74 -57.18
CA ARG A 18 -10.46 0.38 -57.70
C ARG A 18 -11.78 -0.21 -58.21
N PRO A 19 -11.75 -1.25 -59.07
CA PRO A 19 -12.66 -1.32 -60.21
C PRO A 19 -14.01 -1.97 -59.92
N LEU A 20 -14.99 -1.68 -60.78
CA LEU A 20 -16.32 -2.29 -60.74
C LEU A 20 -16.25 -3.77 -61.13
N SER A 21 -16.83 -4.63 -60.29
CA SER A 21 -17.38 -5.91 -60.72
C SER A 21 -18.88 -5.72 -61.01
N THR A 22 -19.38 -6.35 -62.07
CA THR A 22 -20.79 -6.25 -62.48
C THR A 22 -21.69 -7.26 -61.76
N TYR A 23 -23.01 -7.08 -61.94
CA TYR A 23 -24.14 -7.88 -61.44
C TYR A 23 -24.59 -7.61 -60.00
N GLY A 24 -25.81 -7.06 -59.91
CA GLY A 24 -26.50 -6.67 -58.70
C GLY A 24 -27.54 -5.61 -59.07
N GLN A 25 -28.79 -6.03 -59.33
CA GLN A 25 -29.86 -5.08 -59.63
C GLN A 25 -30.13 -4.20 -58.40
N LYS A 26 -30.14 -2.87 -58.57
CA LYS A 26 -30.66 -1.98 -57.53
C LYS A 26 -32.13 -2.30 -57.31
N GLN A 27 -32.48 -2.80 -56.12
CA GLN A 27 -33.84 -2.63 -55.62
C GLN A 27 -34.13 -1.12 -55.49
N PRO A 28 -35.38 -0.68 -55.72
CA PRO A 28 -35.74 0.71 -55.50
C PRO A 28 -35.59 1.06 -54.01
N PRO A 29 -35.26 2.32 -53.66
CA PRO A 29 -35.31 2.75 -52.26
C PRO A 29 -36.74 2.55 -51.75
N ALA A 30 -36.89 1.83 -50.64
CA ALA A 30 -38.18 1.63 -50.00
C ALA A 30 -38.78 3.00 -49.60
N PRO A 31 -40.12 3.16 -49.60
CA PRO A 31 -40.75 4.36 -49.08
C PRO A 31 -40.29 4.56 -47.62
N LYS A 32 -39.84 5.78 -47.30
CA LYS A 32 -39.58 6.16 -45.91
C LYS A 32 -40.90 6.10 -45.16
N LEU A 33 -41.01 5.20 -44.19
CA LEU A 33 -42.12 5.20 -43.25
C LEU A 33 -42.05 6.51 -42.44
N PRO A 34 -43.18 7.20 -42.22
CA PRO A 34 -43.19 8.44 -41.45
C PRO A 34 -42.64 8.17 -40.04
N LEU A 35 -41.96 9.16 -39.46
CA LEU A 35 -41.53 9.11 -38.06
C LEU A 35 -42.78 9.02 -37.17
N PRO A 36 -42.92 8.00 -36.31
CA PRO A 36 -44.05 7.90 -35.39
C PRO A 36 -43.94 8.94 -34.25
N PRO A 37 -44.98 9.10 -33.41
CA PRO A 37 -44.90 9.89 -32.19
C PRO A 37 -43.71 9.45 -31.30
N GLU A 38 -43.14 10.40 -30.55
CA GLU A 38 -41.92 10.17 -29.76
C GLU A 38 -42.08 9.06 -28.70
N ASP A 39 -43.27 8.97 -28.07
CA ASP A 39 -43.59 7.88 -27.12
C ASP A 39 -43.59 6.49 -27.78
N GLU A 40 -44.19 6.37 -28.98
CA GLU A 40 -44.23 5.11 -29.74
C GLU A 40 -42.85 4.74 -30.29
N LEU A 41 -42.07 5.74 -30.70
CA LEU A 41 -40.69 5.55 -31.14
C LEU A 41 -39.84 4.96 -30.02
N GLU A 42 -39.89 5.52 -28.81
CA GLU A 42 -39.06 5.08 -27.70
C GLU A 42 -39.50 3.70 -27.17
N GLU A 43 -40.80 3.38 -27.19
CA GLU A 43 -41.30 2.03 -26.88
C GLU A 43 -40.74 0.99 -27.88
N ARG A 44 -40.94 1.22 -29.19
CA ARG A 44 -40.43 0.32 -30.25
C ARG A 44 -38.90 0.19 -30.18
N PHE A 45 -38.19 1.29 -30.01
CA PHE A 45 -36.73 1.32 -29.90
C PHE A 45 -36.25 0.54 -28.66
N THR A 46 -36.93 0.67 -27.52
CA THR A 46 -36.64 -0.10 -26.30
C THR A 46 -36.86 -1.61 -26.52
N MET A 47 -37.94 -2.01 -27.21
CA MET A 47 -38.15 -3.42 -27.59
C MET A 47 -37.02 -3.95 -28.48
N VAL A 48 -36.57 -3.16 -29.46
CA VAL A 48 -35.44 -3.51 -30.34
C VAL A 48 -34.14 -3.67 -29.54
N LEU A 49 -33.78 -2.73 -28.68
CA LEU A 49 -32.56 -2.83 -27.85
C LEU A 49 -32.59 -4.03 -26.91
N ASN A 50 -33.72 -4.33 -26.27
CA ASN A 50 -33.89 -5.51 -25.43
C ASN A 50 -33.70 -6.81 -26.23
N SER A 51 -34.13 -6.84 -27.50
CA SER A 51 -33.96 -8.01 -28.37
C SER A 51 -32.51 -8.29 -28.80
N MET A 52 -31.58 -7.35 -28.60
CA MET A 52 -30.19 -7.40 -29.09
C MET A 52 -29.15 -7.89 -28.06
N ASN A 53 -29.54 -8.20 -26.81
CA ASN A 53 -28.63 -8.70 -25.75
C ASN A 53 -27.37 -7.83 -25.57
N LEU A 54 -27.56 -6.50 -25.51
CA LEU A 54 -26.48 -5.52 -25.45
C LEU A 54 -26.00 -5.25 -24.01
N PRO A 55 -24.69 -5.03 -23.77
CA PRO A 55 -24.20 -4.57 -22.48
C PRO A 55 -24.82 -3.23 -22.05
N PRO A 56 -25.06 -2.99 -20.75
CA PRO A 56 -25.74 -1.79 -20.27
C PRO A 56 -25.15 -0.46 -20.77
N ASP A 57 -23.83 -0.36 -20.90
CA ASP A 57 -23.18 0.87 -21.38
C ASP A 57 -23.32 1.09 -22.89
N LYS A 58 -23.60 0.03 -23.67
CA LYS A 58 -23.99 0.16 -25.08
C LYS A 58 -25.45 0.54 -25.23
N VAL A 59 -26.34 0.02 -24.37
CA VAL A 59 -27.74 0.48 -24.27
C VAL A 59 -27.77 1.98 -23.95
N LYS A 60 -27.10 2.43 -22.89
CA LYS A 60 -27.00 3.86 -22.52
C LYS A 60 -26.49 4.75 -23.66
N LEU A 61 -25.55 4.27 -24.48
CA LEU A 61 -25.00 5.01 -25.62
C LEU A 61 -26.00 5.13 -26.78
N LEU A 62 -26.77 4.08 -27.06
CA LEU A 62 -27.79 4.07 -28.11
C LEU A 62 -29.03 4.89 -27.71
N CYS A 63 -29.40 4.93 -26.43
CA CYS A 63 -30.48 5.80 -25.92
C CYS A 63 -30.23 7.30 -26.17
N GLN A 64 -28.98 7.72 -26.36
CA GLN A 64 -28.58 9.11 -26.66
C GLN A 64 -28.70 9.47 -28.15
N TYR A 65 -29.17 8.57 -29.01
CA TYR A 65 -29.35 8.84 -30.43
C TYR A 65 -30.53 9.78 -30.70
N ASP A 66 -30.39 10.59 -31.74
CA ASP A 66 -31.44 11.37 -32.38
C ASP A 66 -32.55 10.48 -32.95
N ASN A 67 -33.78 10.98 -32.91
CA ASN A 67 -35.00 10.22 -33.20
C ASN A 67 -35.02 9.64 -34.62
N GLU A 68 -34.40 10.32 -35.58
CA GLU A 68 -34.16 9.82 -36.94
C GLU A 68 -33.33 8.52 -36.95
N LYS A 69 -32.26 8.44 -36.17
CA LYS A 69 -31.42 7.23 -36.08
C LYS A 69 -32.06 6.12 -35.25
N LYS A 70 -32.83 6.48 -34.21
CA LYS A 70 -33.66 5.51 -33.47
C LYS A 70 -34.65 4.84 -34.42
N TRP A 71 -35.32 5.63 -35.27
CA TRP A 71 -36.30 5.13 -36.24
C TRP A 71 -35.66 4.35 -37.39
N GLU A 72 -34.47 4.74 -37.85
CA GLU A 72 -33.67 3.96 -38.81
C GLU A 72 -33.34 2.55 -38.26
N LEU A 73 -32.90 2.45 -37.00
CA LEU A 73 -32.61 1.16 -36.37
C LEU A 73 -33.87 0.29 -36.18
N VAL A 74 -35.01 0.88 -35.80
CA VAL A 74 -36.29 0.16 -35.72
C VAL A 74 -36.73 -0.33 -37.10
N CYS A 75 -36.66 0.52 -38.13
CA CYS A 75 -36.98 0.15 -39.51
C CYS A 75 -36.10 -0.99 -40.04
N ASP A 76 -34.80 -1.00 -39.74
CA ASP A 76 -33.89 -2.06 -40.17
C ASP A 76 -34.12 -3.38 -39.41
N GLN A 77 -34.46 -3.32 -38.11
CA GLN A 77 -34.83 -4.50 -37.35
C GLN A 77 -36.18 -5.09 -37.81
N GLU A 78 -37.19 -4.27 -38.11
CA GLU A 78 -38.47 -4.72 -38.69
C GLU A 78 -38.31 -5.32 -40.11
N ARG A 79 -37.25 -4.94 -40.84
CA ARG A 79 -36.88 -5.54 -42.14
C ARG A 79 -36.09 -6.84 -42.01
N PHE A 80 -35.46 -7.09 -40.87
CA PHE A 80 -34.63 -8.28 -40.67
C PHE A 80 -35.50 -9.54 -40.53
N GLN A 81 -35.26 -10.52 -41.40
CA GLN A 81 -35.96 -11.81 -41.36
C GLN A 81 -34.99 -12.95 -41.06
N VAL A 82 -35.28 -13.70 -40.00
CA VAL A 82 -34.58 -14.92 -39.64
C VAL A 82 -34.69 -15.95 -40.77
N LYS A 83 -33.56 -16.52 -41.18
CA LYS A 83 -33.47 -17.44 -42.32
C LYS A 83 -34.26 -18.74 -42.12
N ASN A 84 -34.07 -19.41 -40.97
CA ASN A 84 -34.75 -20.66 -40.61
C ASN A 84 -35.01 -20.69 -39.09
N PRO A 85 -36.06 -21.39 -38.60
CA PRO A 85 -36.32 -21.54 -37.16
C PRO A 85 -35.31 -22.50 -36.48
N PRO A 86 -35.11 -22.41 -35.16
CA PRO A 86 -34.26 -23.30 -34.36
C PRO A 86 -34.52 -24.79 -34.61
N SER A 87 -35.80 -25.18 -34.66
CA SER A 87 -36.25 -26.56 -34.82
C SER A 87 -35.71 -27.25 -36.08
N GLU A 88 -35.49 -26.51 -37.17
CA GLU A 88 -34.94 -27.06 -38.42
C GLU A 88 -33.46 -27.45 -38.29
N TYR A 89 -32.66 -26.65 -37.56
CA TYR A 89 -31.27 -26.98 -37.25
C TYR A 89 -31.22 -28.21 -36.33
N ILE A 90 -32.07 -28.24 -35.31
CA ILE A 90 -32.16 -29.32 -34.32
C ILE A 90 -32.53 -30.65 -34.99
N GLN A 91 -33.55 -30.67 -35.86
CA GLN A 91 -33.92 -31.86 -36.64
C GLN A 91 -32.78 -32.35 -37.53
N LYS A 92 -32.05 -31.43 -38.19
CA LYS A 92 -30.89 -31.79 -39.02
C LYS A 92 -29.77 -32.42 -38.19
N LEU A 93 -29.50 -31.93 -36.97
CA LEU A 93 -28.51 -32.54 -36.07
C LEU A 93 -28.96 -33.91 -35.54
N LYS A 94 -30.21 -34.04 -35.05
CA LYS A 94 -30.81 -35.33 -34.63
C LYS A 94 -30.70 -36.39 -35.74
N SER A 95 -30.95 -36.01 -37.00
CA SER A 95 -30.85 -36.92 -38.16
C SER A 95 -29.46 -37.54 -38.38
N VAL A 96 -28.39 -36.93 -37.87
CA VAL A 96 -27.01 -37.46 -37.95
C VAL A 96 -26.76 -38.50 -36.85
N LEU A 97 -27.28 -38.24 -35.64
CA LEU A 97 -27.18 -39.12 -34.49
C LEU A 97 -27.98 -40.41 -34.71
N GLU A 98 -29.23 -40.29 -35.15
CA GLU A 98 -30.16 -41.41 -35.31
C GLU A 98 -29.83 -42.29 -36.54
N GLN A 99 -29.52 -41.68 -37.70
CA GLN A 99 -29.44 -42.44 -38.95
C GLN A 99 -28.04 -43.01 -39.21
N GLY A 100 -27.72 -44.09 -38.50
CA GLY A 100 -26.41 -44.75 -38.45
C GLY A 100 -25.86 -45.40 -39.74
N GLY A 101 -25.49 -44.58 -40.74
CA GLY A 101 -24.44 -44.90 -41.71
C GLY A 101 -24.82 -45.27 -43.15
N GLY A 102 -23.78 -45.49 -43.98
CA GLY A 102 -23.86 -45.80 -45.41
C GLY A 102 -23.33 -44.66 -46.32
N ARG A 103 -23.38 -44.81 -47.65
CA ARG A 103 -22.95 -43.73 -48.59
C ARG A 103 -23.67 -42.39 -48.33
N LYS A 104 -24.96 -42.45 -47.96
CA LYS A 104 -25.78 -41.28 -47.56
C LYS A 104 -25.22 -40.53 -46.34
N PHE A 105 -24.49 -41.20 -45.44
CA PHE A 105 -23.94 -40.58 -44.23
C PHE A 105 -22.77 -39.62 -44.54
N LYS A 106 -21.84 -39.96 -45.44
CA LYS A 106 -20.74 -39.05 -45.82
C LYS A 106 -21.27 -37.74 -46.45
N ARG A 107 -22.41 -37.83 -47.15
CA ARG A 107 -23.15 -36.67 -47.68
C ARG A 107 -23.81 -35.85 -46.56
N ARG A 108 -24.61 -36.48 -45.69
CA ARG A 108 -25.18 -35.80 -44.50
C ARG A 108 -24.10 -35.08 -43.70
N VAL A 109 -22.97 -35.73 -43.41
CA VAL A 109 -21.86 -35.11 -42.67
C VAL A 109 -21.22 -33.92 -43.39
N GLN A 110 -21.30 -33.79 -44.72
CA GLN A 110 -20.90 -32.57 -45.44
C GLN A 110 -21.94 -31.46 -45.28
N GLU A 111 -23.22 -31.81 -45.38
CA GLU A 111 -24.35 -30.90 -45.20
C GLU A 111 -24.37 -30.36 -43.75
N SER A 112 -24.12 -31.21 -42.76
CA SER A 112 -24.02 -30.87 -41.33
C SER A 112 -22.89 -29.87 -41.01
N THR A 113 -21.77 -29.88 -41.75
CA THR A 113 -20.72 -28.85 -41.55
C THR A 113 -21.24 -27.45 -41.90
N GLN A 114 -22.18 -27.34 -42.84
CA GLN A 114 -22.86 -26.08 -43.15
C GLN A 114 -23.97 -25.78 -42.14
N VAL A 115 -24.75 -26.78 -41.72
CA VAL A 115 -25.78 -26.61 -40.67
C VAL A 115 -25.17 -26.05 -39.38
N LEU A 116 -24.02 -26.57 -38.94
CA LEU A 116 -23.33 -26.07 -37.74
C LEU A 116 -22.80 -24.64 -37.90
N ARG A 117 -22.30 -24.26 -39.09
CA ARG A 117 -21.90 -22.85 -39.36
C ARG A 117 -23.10 -21.91 -39.35
N GLU A 118 -24.20 -22.31 -39.98
CA GLU A 118 -25.40 -21.48 -40.01
C GLU A 118 -26.11 -21.42 -38.66
N LEU A 119 -25.99 -22.46 -37.82
CA LEU A 119 -26.42 -22.46 -36.42
C LEU A 119 -25.56 -21.53 -35.55
N GLU A 120 -24.23 -21.57 -35.69
CA GLU A 120 -23.30 -20.66 -35.00
C GLU A 120 -23.62 -19.19 -35.29
N ILE A 121 -23.85 -18.87 -36.57
CA ILE A 121 -24.24 -17.53 -36.99
C ILE A 121 -25.60 -17.17 -36.39
N SER A 122 -26.60 -18.06 -36.50
CA SER A 122 -27.96 -17.81 -35.98
C SER A 122 -27.97 -17.54 -34.47
N LEU A 123 -27.25 -18.34 -33.67
CA LEU A 123 -27.11 -18.18 -32.22
C LEU A 123 -26.39 -16.87 -31.83
N ARG A 124 -25.55 -16.32 -32.71
CA ARG A 124 -24.72 -15.13 -32.43
C ARG A 124 -25.26 -13.82 -33.03
N THR A 125 -26.10 -13.88 -34.06
CA THR A 125 -26.53 -12.67 -34.81
C THR A 125 -28.04 -12.50 -34.99
N ASN A 126 -28.87 -13.47 -34.60
CA ASN A 126 -30.32 -13.26 -34.55
C ASN A 126 -30.71 -12.52 -33.25
N HIS A 127 -31.96 -12.07 -33.17
CA HIS A 127 -32.54 -11.56 -31.92
C HIS A 127 -32.50 -12.62 -30.81
N ILE A 128 -32.41 -12.18 -29.55
CA ILE A 128 -32.18 -13.06 -28.40
C ILE A 128 -33.28 -14.12 -28.22
N GLY A 129 -34.52 -13.78 -28.56
CA GLY A 129 -35.65 -14.72 -28.58
C GLY A 129 -35.44 -15.96 -29.48
N TRP A 130 -34.57 -15.89 -30.48
CA TRP A 130 -34.20 -17.06 -31.30
C TRP A 130 -33.35 -18.05 -30.50
N ALA A 131 -32.42 -17.55 -29.68
CA ALA A 131 -31.64 -18.38 -28.76
C ALA A 131 -32.52 -18.90 -27.62
N GLU A 132 -33.44 -18.09 -27.09
CA GLU A 132 -34.43 -18.54 -26.10
C GLU A 132 -35.32 -19.67 -26.64
N GLU A 133 -35.80 -19.56 -27.88
CA GLU A 133 -36.56 -20.61 -28.55
C GLU A 133 -35.72 -21.88 -28.78
N PHE A 134 -34.45 -21.74 -29.19
CA PHE A 134 -33.52 -22.88 -29.31
C PHE A 134 -33.28 -23.60 -27.96
N LEU A 135 -33.24 -22.84 -26.86
CA LEU A 135 -32.91 -23.29 -25.50
C LEU A 135 -34.15 -23.69 -24.66
N ASN A 136 -35.35 -23.68 -25.24
CA ASN A 136 -36.59 -24.00 -24.51
C ASN A 136 -36.82 -25.52 -24.34
N GLU A 137 -37.79 -25.86 -23.48
CA GLU A 137 -38.18 -27.25 -23.16
C GLU A 137 -38.79 -28.04 -24.34
N GLU A 138 -39.24 -27.37 -25.41
CA GLU A 138 -39.81 -28.02 -26.60
C GLU A 138 -38.69 -28.44 -27.59
N ASN A 139 -37.78 -27.51 -27.87
CA ASN A 139 -36.68 -27.70 -28.82
C ASN A 139 -35.53 -28.53 -28.21
N LYS A 140 -35.17 -28.25 -26.95
CA LYS A 140 -34.01 -28.82 -26.23
C LYS A 140 -32.71 -28.77 -27.04
N GLY A 141 -32.43 -27.62 -27.63
CA GLY A 141 -31.29 -27.43 -28.53
C GLY A 141 -29.93 -27.63 -27.86
N LEU A 142 -29.81 -27.31 -26.56
CA LEU A 142 -28.59 -27.54 -25.78
C LEU A 142 -28.27 -29.04 -25.67
N ASP A 143 -29.20 -29.85 -25.16
CA ASP A 143 -29.06 -31.30 -25.02
C ASP A 143 -28.59 -31.94 -26.34
N VAL A 144 -29.22 -31.55 -27.45
CA VAL A 144 -28.95 -32.06 -28.80
C VAL A 144 -27.57 -31.63 -29.31
N LEU A 145 -27.12 -30.42 -28.98
CA LEU A 145 -25.80 -29.92 -29.32
C LEU A 145 -24.71 -30.64 -28.51
N VAL A 146 -24.96 -30.93 -27.22
CA VAL A 146 -24.05 -31.69 -26.36
C VAL A 146 -23.98 -33.17 -26.77
N ASP A 147 -25.10 -33.81 -27.08
CA ASP A 147 -25.13 -35.17 -27.65
C ASP A 147 -24.36 -35.26 -28.98
N TYR A 148 -24.50 -34.24 -29.84
CA TYR A 148 -23.77 -34.16 -31.09
C TYR A 148 -22.27 -33.95 -30.88
N LEU A 149 -21.89 -33.11 -29.92
CA LEU A 149 -20.51 -32.90 -29.51
C LEU A 149 -19.89 -34.21 -28.99
N SER A 150 -20.56 -34.89 -28.06
CA SER A 150 -20.19 -36.21 -27.53
C SER A 150 -20.01 -37.26 -28.63
N PHE A 151 -20.97 -37.36 -29.55
CA PHE A 151 -20.88 -38.28 -30.68
C PHE A 151 -19.71 -37.96 -31.61
N ALA A 152 -19.40 -36.67 -31.83
CA ALA A 152 -18.25 -36.26 -32.63
C ALA A 152 -16.91 -36.52 -31.93
N GLN A 153 -16.84 -36.48 -30.59
CA GLN A 153 -15.60 -36.66 -29.83
C GLN A 153 -15.10 -38.09 -29.67
N ARG A 154 -16.00 -39.09 -29.59
CA ARG A 154 -15.71 -40.48 -29.13
C ARG A 154 -14.47 -41.17 -29.73
N ALA A 155 -14.02 -40.82 -30.92
CA ALA A 155 -12.78 -41.35 -31.50
C ALA A 155 -11.53 -40.52 -31.19
N VAL A 156 -11.64 -39.22 -30.90
CA VAL A 156 -10.51 -38.39 -30.47
C VAL A 156 -9.98 -38.88 -29.13
N THR A 157 -10.87 -39.13 -28.17
CA THR A 157 -10.53 -39.68 -26.84
C THR A 157 -9.81 -41.03 -26.96
N HIS A 158 -10.38 -41.96 -27.74
CA HIS A 158 -9.83 -43.31 -27.94
C HIS A 158 -8.52 -43.34 -28.76
N ASP A 159 -8.32 -42.39 -29.67
CA ASP A 159 -7.08 -42.31 -30.46
C ASP A 159 -5.88 -41.87 -29.62
N THR A 160 -6.08 -41.18 -28.50
CA THR A 160 -5.02 -40.81 -27.55
C THR A 160 -4.46 -42.03 -26.81
N ASP A 161 -5.31 -42.95 -26.35
CA ASP A 161 -4.89 -44.16 -25.62
C ASP A 161 -4.12 -45.16 -26.48
N SER A 162 -4.20 -45.01 -27.81
CA SER A 162 -3.66 -45.97 -28.78
C SER A 162 -2.21 -45.67 -29.21
N SER A 163 -1.59 -44.61 -28.68
CA SER A 163 -0.29 -44.11 -29.17
C SER A 163 0.95 -44.74 -28.53
N ASP A 164 0.79 -45.58 -27.50
CA ASP A 164 1.91 -46.16 -26.72
C ASP A 164 2.23 -47.63 -27.08
N ASN A 165 1.58 -48.23 -28.10
CA ASN A 165 1.94 -49.59 -28.51
C ASN A 165 1.59 -49.95 -29.97
N GLY A 166 2.61 -50.32 -30.75
CA GLY A 166 2.47 -51.13 -31.97
C GLY A 166 2.48 -50.37 -33.31
N SER A 167 3.32 -50.84 -34.22
CA SER A 167 3.41 -50.37 -35.61
C SER A 167 2.09 -50.49 -36.38
N PHE A 168 1.66 -49.41 -37.04
CA PHE A 168 0.44 -49.39 -37.86
C PHE A 168 0.70 -50.02 -39.25
N GLU A 169 0.37 -51.30 -39.42
CA GLU A 169 0.27 -51.90 -40.76
C GLU A 169 -0.97 -51.34 -41.51
N GLU A 170 -0.75 -50.66 -42.63
CA GLU A 170 -1.80 -50.48 -43.64
C GLU A 170 -2.12 -51.83 -44.30
N LYS A 171 -3.22 -52.46 -43.88
CA LYS A 171 -3.78 -53.65 -44.58
C LYS A 171 -5.10 -53.36 -45.27
N SER A 172 -4.92 -52.90 -46.51
CA SER A 172 -5.72 -53.05 -47.74
C SER A 172 -7.25 -52.89 -47.72
N VAL A 173 -7.77 -52.36 -48.83
CA VAL A 173 -9.19 -52.10 -49.10
C VAL A 173 -9.78 -53.12 -50.08
N GLU A 174 -9.91 -54.38 -49.65
CA GLU A 174 -10.59 -55.42 -50.42
C GLU A 174 -11.33 -56.41 -49.50
N ASP A 175 -12.67 -56.42 -49.58
CA ASP A 175 -13.40 -57.53 -50.20
C ASP A 175 -14.84 -57.09 -50.53
N LEU A 176 -15.35 -57.53 -51.68
CA LEU A 176 -16.72 -57.25 -52.13
C LEU A 176 -17.20 -58.29 -53.17
N THR A 177 -16.91 -59.57 -52.93
CA THR A 177 -17.49 -60.67 -53.73
C THR A 177 -18.44 -61.56 -52.92
N THR A 178 -19.46 -62.08 -53.60
CA THR A 178 -20.42 -63.03 -53.03
C THR A 178 -19.97 -64.46 -53.27
N SER A 179 -20.09 -65.33 -52.28
CA SER A 179 -20.18 -66.78 -52.47
C SER A 179 -21.00 -67.40 -51.35
N ALA A 180 -21.93 -68.29 -51.72
CA ALA A 180 -22.75 -69.03 -50.77
C ALA A 180 -22.15 -70.41 -50.54
N THR A 181 -22.01 -70.82 -49.28
CA THR A 181 -21.64 -72.19 -48.92
C THR A 181 -22.33 -72.56 -47.60
N ASN A 182 -23.27 -73.52 -47.66
CA ASN A 182 -24.01 -73.99 -46.50
C ASN A 182 -23.26 -75.14 -45.82
N SER A 183 -22.93 -75.00 -44.53
CA SER A 183 -22.64 -76.12 -43.62
C SER A 183 -22.74 -75.65 -42.15
N PRO A 184 -23.62 -76.23 -41.30
CA PRO A 184 -23.83 -75.77 -39.93
C PRO A 184 -23.14 -76.68 -38.90
N THR A 185 -22.16 -76.16 -38.16
CA THR A 185 -21.62 -76.84 -36.95
C THR A 185 -21.24 -75.89 -35.83
N HIS A 186 -21.73 -76.25 -34.64
CA HIS A 186 -21.34 -75.82 -33.30
C HIS A 186 -21.61 -74.38 -32.84
N ASN A 187 -22.41 -74.28 -31.78
CA ASN A 187 -22.66 -73.05 -31.03
C ASN A 187 -21.44 -72.67 -30.18
N SER A 188 -21.14 -71.37 -30.15
CA SER A 188 -20.42 -70.71 -29.05
C SER A 188 -20.89 -69.25 -28.98
N PRO A 189 -21.37 -68.75 -27.83
CA PRO A 189 -22.01 -67.44 -27.72
C PRO A 189 -20.97 -66.31 -27.70
N ARG A 190 -20.43 -65.95 -28.89
CA ARG A 190 -19.63 -64.73 -29.05
C ARG A 190 -20.47 -63.50 -28.67
N SER A 191 -20.04 -62.78 -27.63
CA SER A 191 -20.72 -61.59 -27.10
C SER A 191 -21.06 -60.57 -28.20
N GLY A 192 -22.35 -60.28 -28.35
CA GLY A 192 -22.93 -59.60 -29.51
C GLY A 192 -22.73 -58.08 -29.60
N ARG A 193 -21.57 -57.53 -29.19
CA ARG A 193 -21.25 -56.09 -29.30
C ARG A 193 -19.79 -55.78 -29.68
N PRO A 194 -19.42 -55.84 -30.97
CA PRO A 194 -18.28 -55.03 -31.45
C PRO A 194 -18.53 -54.24 -32.75
N PHE A 195 -19.53 -54.59 -33.55
CA PHE A 195 -19.66 -54.09 -34.93
C PHE A 195 -20.28 -52.68 -35.03
N THR A 196 -21.23 -52.34 -34.17
CA THR A 196 -21.87 -51.01 -34.10
C THR A 196 -20.91 -49.95 -33.56
N THR A 197 -20.19 -50.25 -32.48
CA THR A 197 -19.23 -49.33 -31.84
C THR A 197 -18.10 -48.94 -32.79
N ARG A 198 -17.50 -49.91 -33.50
CA ARG A 198 -16.47 -49.65 -34.53
C ARG A 198 -16.99 -48.79 -35.69
N LYS A 199 -18.28 -48.90 -36.04
CA LYS A 199 -18.93 -48.07 -37.06
C LYS A 199 -19.12 -46.62 -36.58
N ALA A 200 -19.52 -46.43 -35.32
CA ALA A 200 -19.65 -45.11 -34.69
C ALA A 200 -18.29 -44.40 -34.59
N LEU A 201 -17.23 -45.09 -34.13
CA LEU A 201 -15.87 -44.53 -34.06
C LEU A 201 -15.37 -44.04 -35.44
N ARG A 202 -15.56 -44.83 -36.50
CA ARG A 202 -15.24 -44.42 -37.89
C ARG A 202 -16.00 -43.15 -38.33
N TYR A 203 -17.18 -42.89 -37.79
CA TYR A 203 -17.96 -41.69 -38.08
C TYR A 203 -17.58 -40.49 -37.22
N SER A 204 -17.23 -40.70 -35.93
CA SER A 204 -16.62 -39.67 -35.08
C SER A 204 -15.31 -39.15 -35.69
N ARG A 205 -14.39 -40.02 -36.17
CA ARG A 205 -13.16 -39.57 -36.87
C ARG A 205 -13.47 -38.67 -38.07
N LEU A 206 -14.50 -39.01 -38.87
CA LEU A 206 -14.92 -38.20 -40.02
C LEU A 206 -15.57 -36.85 -39.64
N LEU A 207 -16.23 -36.76 -38.48
CA LEU A 207 -16.78 -35.51 -37.94
C LEU A 207 -15.66 -34.60 -37.40
N SER A 208 -14.73 -35.17 -36.63
CA SER A 208 -13.56 -34.48 -36.09
C SER A 208 -12.69 -33.87 -37.20
N GLN A 209 -12.39 -34.66 -38.24
CA GLN A 209 -11.66 -34.21 -39.45
C GLN A 209 -12.30 -33.02 -40.20
N LYS A 210 -13.57 -32.69 -39.96
CA LYS A 210 -14.28 -31.57 -40.60
C LYS A 210 -14.46 -30.35 -39.71
N ASN A 211 -13.75 -30.27 -38.58
CA ASN A 211 -13.89 -29.19 -37.59
C ASN A 211 -15.29 -29.09 -36.94
N HIS A 212 -16.09 -30.17 -36.94
CA HIS A 212 -17.43 -30.12 -36.32
C HIS A 212 -17.34 -29.80 -34.82
N LEU A 213 -16.33 -30.35 -34.14
CA LEU A 213 -16.00 -30.05 -32.74
C LEU A 213 -15.81 -28.54 -32.51
N HIS A 214 -15.00 -27.88 -33.34
CA HIS A 214 -14.77 -26.44 -33.26
C HIS A 214 -16.06 -25.64 -33.42
N LEU A 215 -16.91 -26.01 -34.39
CA LEU A 215 -18.18 -25.35 -34.64
C LEU A 215 -19.18 -25.54 -33.48
N CYS A 216 -19.25 -26.73 -32.87
CA CYS A 216 -20.07 -26.97 -31.68
C CYS A 216 -19.61 -26.11 -30.49
N ILE A 217 -18.29 -25.99 -30.27
CA ILE A 217 -17.73 -25.11 -29.23
C ILE A 217 -18.00 -23.63 -29.55
N MET A 218 -17.99 -23.19 -30.81
CA MET A 218 -18.43 -21.84 -31.19
C MET A 218 -19.93 -21.61 -30.94
N CYS A 219 -20.79 -22.60 -31.19
CA CYS A 219 -22.21 -22.53 -30.83
C CYS A 219 -22.40 -22.39 -29.31
N LEU A 220 -21.65 -23.15 -28.52
CA LEU A 220 -21.65 -23.04 -27.05
C LEU A 220 -21.12 -21.67 -26.58
N ARG A 221 -20.09 -21.10 -27.22
CA ARG A 221 -19.62 -19.72 -26.97
C ARG A 221 -20.73 -18.69 -27.20
N ALA A 222 -21.54 -18.86 -28.25
CA ALA A 222 -22.68 -17.97 -28.53
C ALA A 222 -23.78 -18.10 -27.46
N ILE A 223 -24.14 -19.33 -27.07
CA ILE A 223 -25.09 -19.62 -25.99
C ILE A 223 -24.61 -19.04 -24.65
N MET A 224 -23.32 -19.16 -24.33
CA MET A 224 -22.70 -18.62 -23.11
C MET A 224 -22.55 -17.09 -23.10
N ASN A 225 -22.76 -16.41 -24.24
CA ASN A 225 -22.82 -14.95 -24.30
C ASN A 225 -24.22 -14.39 -23.92
N TYR A 226 -25.18 -15.27 -23.61
CA TYR A 226 -26.51 -14.93 -23.12
C TYR A 226 -26.70 -15.48 -21.70
N GLN A 227 -27.18 -14.66 -20.76
CA GLN A 227 -27.18 -15.02 -19.34
C GLN A 227 -27.96 -16.29 -19.00
N LEU A 228 -29.14 -16.50 -19.60
CA LEU A 228 -29.92 -17.73 -19.39
C LEU A 228 -29.23 -18.94 -20.03
N GLY A 229 -28.64 -18.78 -21.22
CA GLY A 229 -27.88 -19.83 -21.90
C GLY A 229 -26.64 -20.25 -21.13
N PHE A 230 -25.90 -19.30 -20.55
CA PHE A 230 -24.79 -19.54 -19.63
C PHE A 230 -25.25 -20.32 -18.38
N ASN A 231 -26.35 -19.91 -17.76
CA ASN A 231 -26.92 -20.60 -16.60
C ASN A 231 -27.34 -22.05 -16.94
N GLN A 232 -27.96 -22.27 -18.11
CA GLN A 232 -28.30 -23.62 -18.59
C GLN A 232 -27.05 -24.47 -18.86
N VAL A 233 -25.99 -23.90 -19.45
CA VAL A 233 -24.71 -24.60 -19.69
C VAL A 233 -24.05 -25.06 -18.38
N MET A 234 -24.12 -24.25 -17.32
CA MET A 234 -23.65 -24.66 -15.98
C MET A 234 -24.55 -25.74 -15.34
N ALA A 235 -25.87 -25.67 -15.54
CA ALA A 235 -26.82 -26.62 -14.97
C ALA A 235 -26.89 -27.97 -15.71
N HIS A 236 -26.52 -28.01 -17.00
CA HIS A 236 -26.59 -29.22 -17.82
C HIS A 236 -25.45 -30.21 -17.46
N PRO A 237 -25.77 -31.41 -16.95
CA PRO A 237 -24.84 -32.26 -16.20
C PRO A 237 -23.60 -32.72 -16.98
N ASN A 238 -23.68 -32.80 -18.31
CA ASN A 238 -22.58 -33.22 -19.17
C ASN A 238 -21.95 -32.06 -19.98
N CYS A 239 -22.47 -30.82 -19.91
CA CYS A 239 -22.08 -29.79 -20.88
C CYS A 239 -20.64 -29.33 -20.68
N VAL A 240 -20.26 -29.00 -19.44
CA VAL A 240 -18.89 -28.59 -19.13
C VAL A 240 -17.90 -29.75 -19.31
N ASN A 241 -18.30 -30.99 -18.98
CA ASN A 241 -17.48 -32.19 -19.19
C ASN A 241 -17.14 -32.39 -20.68
N GLU A 242 -18.13 -32.28 -21.57
CA GLU A 242 -17.93 -32.39 -23.02
C GLU A 242 -17.16 -31.18 -23.60
N ILE A 243 -17.27 -29.98 -23.00
CA ILE A 243 -16.38 -28.86 -23.32
C ILE A 243 -14.93 -29.20 -22.92
N THR A 244 -14.68 -29.72 -21.71
CA THR A 244 -13.34 -30.11 -21.26
C THR A 244 -12.73 -31.23 -22.10
N LEU A 245 -13.50 -32.27 -22.43
CA LEU A 245 -13.04 -33.37 -23.30
C LEU A 245 -12.66 -32.90 -24.72
N SER A 246 -13.19 -31.76 -25.19
CA SER A 246 -12.77 -31.12 -26.45
C SER A 246 -11.33 -30.60 -26.43
N LEU A 247 -10.68 -30.51 -25.27
CA LEU A 247 -9.25 -30.15 -25.15
C LEU A 247 -8.33 -31.15 -25.86
N ASN A 248 -8.74 -32.42 -26.01
CA ASN A 248 -8.02 -33.44 -26.79
C ASN A 248 -7.94 -33.12 -28.31
N ASN A 249 -8.58 -32.05 -28.79
CA ASN A 249 -8.57 -31.68 -30.20
C ASN A 249 -7.17 -31.20 -30.65
N LYS A 250 -6.66 -31.79 -31.75
CA LYS A 250 -5.34 -31.47 -32.33
C LYS A 250 -5.21 -30.02 -32.80
N ASN A 251 -6.31 -29.30 -33.03
CA ASN A 251 -6.29 -27.90 -33.45
C ASN A 251 -6.14 -26.96 -32.23
N ALA A 252 -4.97 -26.35 -32.07
CA ALA A 252 -4.67 -25.39 -30.99
C ALA A 252 -5.70 -24.26 -30.86
N ARG A 253 -6.28 -23.75 -31.96
CA ARG A 253 -7.37 -22.75 -31.91
C ARG A 253 -8.65 -23.28 -31.24
N THR A 254 -8.88 -24.60 -31.29
CA THR A 254 -9.98 -25.23 -30.54
C THR A 254 -9.62 -25.37 -29.07
N LYS A 255 -8.38 -25.77 -28.73
CA LYS A 255 -7.90 -25.81 -27.34
C LYS A 255 -8.00 -24.44 -26.67
N ALA A 256 -7.52 -23.38 -27.34
CA ALA A 256 -7.59 -22.01 -26.87
C ALA A 256 -9.03 -21.58 -26.55
N LEU A 257 -9.96 -21.80 -27.48
CA LEU A 257 -11.37 -21.46 -27.28
C LEU A 257 -12.05 -22.30 -26.18
N VAL A 258 -11.69 -23.58 -26.03
CA VAL A 258 -12.14 -24.41 -24.90
C VAL A 258 -11.68 -23.80 -23.58
N LEU A 259 -10.40 -23.40 -23.48
CA LEU A 259 -9.83 -22.80 -22.28
C LEU A 259 -10.41 -21.42 -21.96
N GLU A 260 -10.73 -20.59 -22.98
CA GLU A 260 -11.51 -19.35 -22.79
C GLU A 260 -12.88 -19.62 -22.11
N LEU A 261 -13.61 -20.64 -22.57
CA LEU A 261 -14.93 -20.99 -22.01
C LEU A 261 -14.82 -21.56 -20.59
N LEU A 262 -13.86 -22.47 -20.37
CA LEU A 262 -13.63 -23.07 -19.06
C LEU A 262 -13.17 -22.02 -18.04
N ALA A 263 -12.32 -21.07 -18.43
CA ALA A 263 -11.93 -19.93 -17.61
C ALA A 263 -13.11 -19.00 -17.29
N ALA A 264 -14.02 -18.77 -18.24
CA ALA A 264 -15.23 -17.98 -18.02
C ALA A 264 -16.20 -18.64 -17.03
N VAL A 265 -16.36 -19.97 -17.06
CA VAL A 265 -17.12 -20.74 -16.05
C VAL A 265 -16.39 -20.75 -14.71
N CYS A 266 -15.06 -20.92 -14.70
CA CYS A 266 -14.28 -20.99 -13.46
C CYS A 266 -14.36 -19.71 -12.59
N LEU A 267 -14.59 -18.55 -13.22
CA LEU A 267 -14.65 -17.24 -12.56
C LEU A 267 -16.01 -16.90 -11.92
N VAL A 268 -17.08 -17.66 -12.18
CA VAL A 268 -18.40 -17.38 -11.58
C VAL A 268 -18.64 -18.20 -10.31
N ARG A 269 -19.51 -17.71 -9.44
CA ARG A 269 -19.83 -18.35 -8.15
C ARG A 269 -20.32 -19.79 -8.36
N GLY A 270 -19.64 -20.75 -7.71
CA GLY A 270 -19.89 -22.19 -7.85
C GLY A 270 -19.33 -22.83 -9.12
N GLY A 271 -18.82 -22.05 -10.09
CA GLY A 271 -18.26 -22.56 -11.33
C GLY A 271 -16.91 -23.25 -11.18
N HIS A 272 -16.10 -22.87 -10.18
CA HIS A 272 -14.83 -23.54 -9.88
C HIS A 272 -15.02 -25.03 -9.55
N GLU A 273 -16.01 -25.37 -8.71
CA GLU A 273 -16.35 -26.76 -8.37
C GLU A 273 -16.73 -27.58 -9.61
N ILE A 274 -17.49 -26.98 -10.53
CA ILE A 274 -17.89 -27.62 -11.80
C ILE A 274 -16.66 -27.86 -12.70
N ILE A 275 -15.72 -26.91 -12.76
CA ILE A 275 -14.46 -27.07 -13.52
C ILE A 275 -13.59 -28.17 -12.92
N ILE A 276 -13.43 -28.20 -11.60
CA ILE A 276 -12.70 -29.27 -10.91
C ILE A 276 -13.37 -30.64 -11.13
N ALA A 277 -14.70 -30.73 -11.06
CA ALA A 277 -15.43 -31.95 -11.36
C ALA A 277 -15.26 -32.38 -12.83
N ALA A 278 -15.26 -31.44 -13.78
CA ALA A 278 -15.05 -31.71 -15.20
C ALA A 278 -13.62 -32.18 -15.51
N PHE A 279 -12.60 -31.68 -14.81
CA PHE A 279 -11.22 -32.18 -14.94
C PHE A 279 -10.99 -33.51 -14.21
N ASN A 280 -11.70 -33.80 -13.11
CA ASN A 280 -11.73 -35.14 -12.55
C ASN A 280 -12.37 -36.15 -13.53
N ASN A 281 -13.49 -35.78 -14.18
CA ASN A 281 -14.09 -36.60 -15.23
C ASN A 281 -13.18 -36.75 -16.46
N PHE A 282 -12.49 -35.68 -16.86
CA PHE A 282 -11.49 -35.74 -17.92
C PHE A 282 -10.38 -36.74 -17.57
N LYS A 283 -9.83 -36.70 -16.36
CA LYS A 283 -8.86 -37.68 -15.86
C LYS A 283 -9.36 -39.12 -16.01
N ASP A 284 -10.55 -39.42 -15.49
CA ASP A 284 -11.12 -40.78 -15.52
C ASP A 284 -11.40 -41.27 -16.95
N VAL A 285 -11.88 -40.39 -17.83
CA VAL A 285 -12.25 -40.71 -19.23
C VAL A 285 -11.03 -40.76 -20.16
N CYS A 286 -9.98 -40.01 -19.86
CA CYS A 286 -8.74 -39.95 -20.63
C CYS A 286 -7.61 -40.81 -20.03
N GLY A 287 -7.83 -41.52 -18.92
CA GLY A 287 -6.82 -42.37 -18.28
C GLY A 287 -5.60 -41.62 -17.74
N GLU A 288 -5.76 -40.37 -17.28
CA GLU A 288 -4.66 -39.61 -16.65
C GLU A 288 -4.30 -40.21 -15.27
N LYS A 289 -3.02 -40.18 -14.90
CA LYS A 289 -2.58 -40.54 -13.54
C LYS A 289 -3.00 -39.47 -12.54
N ASP A 290 -2.81 -38.22 -12.94
CA ASP A 290 -3.12 -37.01 -12.19
C ASP A 290 -3.89 -36.04 -13.09
N ARG A 291 -4.83 -35.28 -12.52
CA ARG A 291 -5.68 -34.40 -13.33
C ARG A 291 -4.84 -33.27 -13.90
N PHE A 292 -5.19 -32.80 -15.09
CA PHE A 292 -4.41 -31.82 -15.87
C PHE A 292 -3.10 -32.36 -16.49
N GLU A 293 -2.78 -33.67 -16.41
CA GLU A 293 -1.56 -34.26 -17.01
C GLU A 293 -1.44 -33.96 -18.52
N LYS A 294 -2.53 -34.15 -19.28
CA LYS A 294 -2.60 -33.86 -20.73
C LYS A 294 -2.76 -32.36 -21.03
N LEU A 295 -3.35 -31.57 -20.12
CA LEU A 295 -3.33 -30.10 -20.25
C LEU A 295 -1.88 -29.58 -20.23
N MET A 296 -1.08 -30.07 -19.29
CA MET A 296 0.34 -29.74 -19.18
C MET A 296 1.19 -30.37 -20.29
N GLU A 297 0.82 -31.54 -20.82
CA GLU A 297 1.39 -32.09 -22.05
C GLU A 297 1.18 -31.13 -23.24
N TYR A 298 -0.05 -30.70 -23.50
CA TYR A 298 -0.36 -29.80 -24.60
C TYR A 298 0.30 -28.44 -24.43
N PHE A 299 0.30 -27.88 -23.21
CA PHE A 299 0.95 -26.60 -22.94
C PHE A 299 2.46 -26.63 -23.23
N ARG A 300 3.14 -27.75 -22.93
CA ARG A 300 4.55 -27.96 -23.26
C ARG A 300 4.83 -28.18 -24.75
N ASN A 301 3.92 -28.84 -25.46
CA ASN A 301 4.18 -29.39 -26.79
C ASN A 301 3.61 -28.53 -27.95
N ASP A 302 2.59 -27.70 -27.73
CA ASP A 302 2.02 -26.78 -28.74
C ASP A 302 2.63 -25.35 -28.65
N ASP A 303 3.93 -25.25 -28.37
CA ASP A 303 4.71 -23.99 -28.21
C ASP A 303 4.62 -23.03 -29.42
N ASN A 304 4.35 -23.57 -30.59
CA ASN A 304 4.18 -22.84 -31.85
C ASN A 304 2.89 -21.99 -31.90
N ASN A 305 1.98 -22.05 -30.91
CA ASN A 305 0.72 -21.31 -30.91
C ASN A 305 0.54 -20.39 -29.69
N ILE A 306 1.04 -19.16 -29.79
CA ILE A 306 0.97 -18.12 -28.74
C ILE A 306 -0.46 -17.88 -28.23
N ASP A 307 -1.49 -17.86 -29.08
CA ASP A 307 -2.88 -17.66 -28.61
C ASP A 307 -3.37 -18.80 -27.70
N PHE A 308 -3.02 -20.05 -28.02
CA PHE A 308 -3.26 -21.19 -27.13
C PHE A 308 -2.42 -21.10 -25.85
N MET A 309 -1.14 -20.77 -25.93
CA MET A 309 -0.29 -20.63 -24.73
C MET A 309 -0.82 -19.56 -23.78
N VAL A 310 -1.25 -18.40 -24.30
CA VAL A 310 -1.88 -17.32 -23.52
C VAL A 310 -3.18 -17.79 -22.87
N ALA A 311 -4.07 -18.46 -23.62
CA ALA A 311 -5.32 -18.98 -23.07
C ALA A 311 -5.10 -20.09 -22.03
N CYS A 312 -4.08 -20.93 -22.21
CA CYS A 312 -3.70 -21.99 -21.28
C CYS A 312 -3.13 -21.43 -19.98
N MET A 313 -2.16 -20.50 -20.07
CA MET A 313 -1.59 -19.83 -18.90
C MET A 313 -2.68 -19.05 -18.15
N GLN A 314 -3.53 -18.31 -18.86
CA GLN A 314 -4.66 -17.60 -18.26
C GLN A 314 -5.65 -18.54 -17.55
N PHE A 315 -5.95 -19.71 -18.11
CA PHE A 315 -6.78 -20.71 -17.46
C PHE A 315 -6.13 -21.27 -16.18
N ILE A 316 -4.82 -21.58 -16.21
CA ILE A 316 -4.06 -22.06 -15.04
C ILE A 316 -4.07 -21.01 -13.93
N ASN A 317 -3.76 -19.74 -14.26
CA ASN A 317 -3.81 -18.63 -13.31
C ASN A 317 -5.19 -18.52 -12.63
N ILE A 318 -6.26 -18.68 -13.40
CA ILE A 318 -7.63 -18.63 -12.88
C ILE A 318 -7.93 -19.85 -11.99
N VAL A 319 -7.69 -21.08 -12.45
CA VAL A 319 -8.08 -22.28 -11.69
C VAL A 319 -7.28 -22.44 -10.39
N VAL A 320 -6.02 -22.01 -10.36
CA VAL A 320 -5.18 -22.03 -9.14
C VAL A 320 -5.49 -20.85 -8.23
N HIS A 321 -5.49 -19.60 -8.74
CA HIS A 321 -5.43 -18.42 -7.88
C HIS A 321 -6.79 -17.80 -7.53
N SER A 322 -7.89 -18.15 -8.20
CA SER A 322 -9.22 -17.55 -7.94
C SER A 322 -9.97 -18.13 -6.74
N VAL A 323 -9.47 -19.18 -6.10
CA VAL A 323 -10.15 -19.84 -4.97
C VAL A 323 -10.06 -19.03 -3.68
N GLU A 324 -11.17 -18.97 -2.94
CA GLU A 324 -11.27 -18.24 -1.67
C GLU A 324 -10.44 -18.87 -0.53
N ASN A 325 -10.21 -20.19 -0.58
CA ASN A 325 -9.49 -20.93 0.45
C ASN A 325 -8.00 -21.04 0.11
N MET A 326 -7.15 -20.32 0.85
CA MET A 326 -5.70 -20.27 0.59
C MET A 326 -5.00 -21.63 0.73
N ASN A 327 -5.45 -22.52 1.62
CA ASN A 327 -4.90 -23.88 1.70
C ASN A 327 -5.22 -24.70 0.44
N PHE A 328 -6.38 -24.46 -0.18
CA PHE A 328 -6.76 -25.09 -1.44
C PHE A 328 -6.01 -24.46 -2.64
N ARG A 329 -5.74 -23.15 -2.62
CA ARG A 329 -4.87 -22.47 -3.59
C ARG A 329 -3.46 -23.07 -3.59
N VAL A 330 -2.87 -23.22 -2.40
CA VAL A 330 -1.56 -23.87 -2.20
C VAL A 330 -1.56 -25.31 -2.70
N TYR A 331 -2.61 -26.09 -2.40
CA TYR A 331 -2.75 -27.47 -2.89
C TYR A 331 -2.83 -27.53 -4.43
N LEU A 332 -3.62 -26.67 -5.07
CA LEU A 332 -3.73 -26.59 -6.53
C LEU A 332 -2.43 -26.12 -7.19
N GLN A 333 -1.73 -25.17 -6.58
CA GLN A 333 -0.41 -24.72 -7.04
C GLN A 333 0.59 -25.88 -7.01
N TYR A 334 0.67 -26.60 -5.88
CA TYR A 334 1.58 -27.74 -5.74
C TYR A 334 1.23 -28.90 -6.70
N GLU A 335 -0.04 -29.10 -7.04
CA GLU A 335 -0.45 -30.05 -8.07
C GLU A 335 0.14 -29.71 -9.45
N PHE A 336 0.12 -28.43 -9.86
CA PHE A 336 0.80 -28.00 -11.09
C PHE A 336 2.34 -28.04 -10.98
N THR A 337 2.92 -27.77 -9.81
CA THR A 337 4.36 -27.98 -9.53
C THR A 337 4.76 -29.45 -9.72
N GLN A 338 3.95 -30.40 -9.24
CA GLN A 338 4.18 -31.83 -9.44
C GLN A 338 4.03 -32.27 -10.90
N LEU A 339 3.18 -31.58 -11.68
CA LEU A 339 3.14 -31.71 -13.14
C LEU A 339 4.29 -30.97 -13.86
N GLY A 340 5.20 -30.32 -13.12
CA GLY A 340 6.43 -29.71 -13.61
C GLY A 340 6.28 -28.29 -14.18
N ILE A 341 5.22 -27.55 -13.80
CA ILE A 341 4.94 -26.23 -14.38
C ILE A 341 6.08 -25.24 -14.20
N ASP A 342 6.67 -25.15 -13.00
CA ASP A 342 7.61 -24.08 -12.65
C ASP A 342 8.88 -24.18 -13.52
N SER A 343 9.42 -25.40 -13.66
CA SER A 343 10.54 -25.72 -14.54
C SER A 343 10.27 -25.50 -16.04
N TYR A 344 9.01 -25.27 -16.43
CA TYR A 344 8.62 -24.89 -17.78
C TYR A 344 8.40 -23.37 -17.90
N LEU A 345 7.81 -22.73 -16.89
CA LEU A 345 7.68 -21.26 -16.85
C LEU A 345 9.04 -20.57 -16.82
N GLU A 346 10.02 -21.09 -16.07
CA GLU A 346 11.43 -20.64 -16.10
C GLU A 346 11.95 -20.54 -17.54
N LYS A 347 11.69 -21.56 -18.37
CA LYS A 347 12.12 -21.62 -19.78
C LYS A 347 11.30 -20.70 -20.68
N LEU A 348 10.06 -20.40 -20.33
CA LEU A 348 9.20 -19.47 -21.06
C LEU A 348 9.40 -18.00 -20.68
N THR A 349 10.10 -17.67 -19.59
CA THR A 349 10.41 -16.27 -19.20
C THR A 349 11.08 -15.48 -20.34
N VAL A 350 11.88 -16.15 -21.17
CA VAL A 350 12.60 -15.55 -22.32
C VAL A 350 11.78 -15.51 -23.61
N THR A 351 10.46 -15.76 -23.56
CA THR A 351 9.59 -15.64 -24.75
C THR A 351 9.52 -14.20 -25.26
N GLU A 352 9.53 -13.99 -26.57
CA GLU A 352 9.37 -12.66 -27.19
C GLU A 352 7.92 -12.12 -27.11
N SER A 353 6.96 -12.95 -26.68
CA SER A 353 5.54 -12.57 -26.65
C SER A 353 5.16 -11.87 -25.35
N GLU A 354 5.08 -10.53 -25.38
CA GLU A 354 4.55 -9.69 -24.28
C GLU A 354 3.21 -10.21 -23.72
N ARG A 355 2.28 -10.61 -24.59
CA ARG A 355 0.98 -11.19 -24.19
C ARG A 355 1.11 -12.44 -23.33
N LEU A 356 2.14 -13.26 -23.56
CA LEU A 356 2.43 -14.47 -22.79
C LEU A 356 3.24 -14.15 -21.54
N GLN A 357 4.26 -13.27 -21.64
CA GLN A 357 5.02 -12.76 -20.49
C GLN A 357 4.09 -12.22 -19.40
N VAL A 358 3.07 -11.42 -19.76
CA VAL A 358 2.08 -10.88 -18.81
C VAL A 358 1.29 -11.97 -18.10
N GLN A 359 0.96 -13.10 -18.75
CA GLN A 359 0.29 -14.22 -18.07
C GLN A 359 1.25 -15.03 -17.20
N ILE A 360 2.51 -15.20 -17.61
CA ILE A 360 3.53 -15.90 -16.82
C ILE A 360 3.86 -15.09 -15.55
N GLN A 361 4.11 -13.78 -15.69
CA GLN A 361 4.39 -12.91 -14.55
C GLN A 361 3.22 -12.86 -13.57
N ALA A 362 1.98 -12.76 -14.08
CA ALA A 362 0.79 -12.80 -13.23
C ALA A 362 0.58 -14.12 -12.46
N TYR A 363 1.20 -15.23 -12.88
CA TYR A 363 1.30 -16.46 -12.09
C TYR A 363 2.39 -16.35 -11.03
N LEU A 364 3.61 -15.98 -11.44
CA LEU A 364 4.79 -15.89 -10.56
C LEU A 364 4.57 -14.89 -9.40
N ASP A 365 3.94 -13.74 -9.67
CA ASP A 365 3.53 -12.74 -8.66
C ASP A 365 2.47 -13.27 -7.67
N ASN A 366 1.86 -14.43 -7.95
CA ASN A 366 0.79 -15.07 -7.20
C ASN A 366 1.17 -16.44 -6.61
N VAL A 367 2.41 -16.89 -6.79
CA VAL A 367 2.94 -18.13 -6.19
C VAL A 367 3.10 -17.93 -4.68
N PHE A 368 2.54 -18.88 -3.91
CA PHE A 368 2.78 -19.01 -2.47
C PHE A 368 4.07 -19.79 -2.21
N ASP A 369 5.07 -19.15 -1.59
CA ASP A 369 6.17 -19.82 -0.91
C ASP A 369 5.90 -19.86 0.60
N ILE A 370 5.54 -21.05 1.10
CA ILE A 370 5.25 -21.26 2.52
C ILE A 370 6.52 -21.16 3.37
N GLY A 371 7.69 -21.53 2.83
CA GLY A 371 8.96 -21.46 3.53
C GLY A 371 9.34 -20.00 3.81
N ALA A 372 9.40 -19.18 2.76
CA ALA A 372 9.65 -17.75 2.88
C ALA A 372 8.63 -17.05 3.80
N MET A 373 7.33 -17.39 3.70
CA MET A 373 6.30 -16.82 4.58
C MET A 373 6.42 -17.24 6.05
N LEU A 374 7.02 -18.39 6.36
CA LEU A 374 7.31 -18.81 7.73
C LEU A 374 8.59 -18.13 8.25
N GLU A 375 9.64 -18.04 7.44
CA GLU A 375 10.87 -17.30 7.77
C GLU A 375 10.59 -15.82 8.04
N ASP A 376 9.76 -15.16 7.21
CA ASP A 376 9.28 -13.79 7.44
C ASP A 376 8.48 -13.65 8.74
N ALA A 377 7.69 -14.67 9.13
CA ALA A 377 6.92 -14.66 10.36
C ALA A 377 7.79 -14.81 11.62
N GLU A 378 8.82 -15.67 11.57
CA GLU A 378 9.81 -15.82 12.65
C GLU A 378 10.70 -14.59 12.77
N ALA A 379 11.15 -14.02 11.65
CA ALA A 379 11.88 -12.74 11.62
C ALA A 379 11.03 -11.60 12.19
N LYS A 380 9.74 -11.52 11.84
CA LYS A 380 8.80 -10.54 12.41
C LYS A 380 8.65 -10.71 13.92
N ASN A 381 8.55 -11.93 14.45
CA ASN A 381 8.48 -12.17 15.90
C ASN A 381 9.74 -11.66 16.60
N THR A 382 10.92 -11.98 16.08
CA THR A 382 12.21 -11.50 16.57
C THR A 382 12.29 -9.95 16.58
N ILE A 383 11.74 -9.30 15.55
CA ILE A 383 11.67 -7.82 15.48
C ILE A 383 10.68 -7.25 16.49
N MET A 384 9.56 -7.92 16.77
CA MET A 384 8.60 -7.49 17.80
C MET A 384 9.22 -7.62 19.22
N GLU A 385 9.93 -8.70 19.51
CA GLU A 385 10.66 -8.88 20.78
C GLU A 385 11.67 -7.74 21.00
N HIS A 386 12.50 -7.41 20.01
CA HIS A 386 13.45 -6.30 20.12
C HIS A 386 12.77 -4.92 20.21
N LEU A 387 11.58 -4.76 19.61
CA LEU A 387 10.78 -3.55 19.73
C LEU A 387 10.18 -3.40 21.14
N GLU A 388 9.81 -4.49 21.80
CA GLU A 388 9.41 -4.52 23.22
C GLU A 388 10.60 -4.21 24.14
N GLU A 389 11.79 -4.79 23.91
CA GLU A 389 13.02 -4.43 24.63
C GLU A 389 13.33 -2.93 24.55
N LEU A 390 13.26 -2.35 23.35
CA LEU A 390 13.50 -0.92 23.13
C LEU A 390 12.44 -0.04 23.78
N GLN A 391 11.17 -0.48 23.83
CA GLN A 391 10.12 0.21 24.59
C GLN A 391 10.40 0.18 26.10
N GLU A 392 10.82 -0.96 26.66
CA GLU A 392 11.16 -1.03 28.08
C GLU A 392 12.38 -0.17 28.41
N GLN A 393 13.46 -0.24 27.63
CA GLN A 393 14.65 0.60 27.80
C GLN A 393 14.31 2.10 27.74
N ASN A 394 13.44 2.51 26.82
CA ASN A 394 13.00 3.89 26.71
C ASN A 394 12.15 4.32 27.93
N ALA A 395 11.25 3.45 28.43
CA ALA A 395 10.50 3.69 29.66
C ALA A 395 11.41 3.79 30.89
N GLN A 396 12.41 2.90 31.02
CA GLN A 396 13.42 2.95 32.08
C GLN A 396 14.24 4.26 32.03
N LEU A 397 14.64 4.71 30.83
CA LEU A 397 15.35 5.97 30.63
C LEU A 397 14.48 7.18 31.00
N ASN A 398 13.21 7.19 30.61
CA ASN A 398 12.26 8.26 30.97
C ASN A 398 12.05 8.35 32.50
N ASN A 399 11.86 7.20 33.16
CA ASN A 399 11.73 7.15 34.62
C ASN A 399 12.99 7.67 35.33
N ARG A 400 14.18 7.33 34.82
CA ARG A 400 15.46 7.84 35.35
C ARG A 400 15.65 9.34 35.09
N LEU A 401 15.24 9.83 33.92
CA LEU A 401 15.25 11.26 33.61
C LEU A 401 14.34 12.03 34.60
N GLN A 402 13.10 11.57 34.77
CA GLN A 402 12.14 12.17 35.71
C GLN A 402 12.65 12.14 37.16
N GLN A 403 13.33 11.07 37.59
CA GLN A 403 13.98 11.01 38.90
C GLN A 403 15.09 12.06 39.03
N CYS A 404 16.01 12.14 38.05
CA CYS A 404 17.08 13.13 38.07
C CYS A 404 16.56 14.58 38.01
N GLU A 405 15.46 14.84 37.31
CA GLU A 405 14.76 16.13 37.32
C GLU A 405 14.20 16.45 38.70
N SER A 406 13.55 15.48 39.36
CA SER A 406 13.04 15.63 40.74
C SER A 406 14.17 15.90 41.76
N GLU A 407 15.27 15.15 41.70
CA GLU A 407 16.45 15.36 42.56
C GLU A 407 17.11 16.73 42.33
N ALA A 408 17.18 17.19 41.07
CA ALA A 408 17.68 18.52 40.73
C ALA A 408 16.75 19.64 41.24
N VAL A 409 15.44 19.46 41.16
CA VAL A 409 14.44 20.41 41.68
C VAL A 409 14.49 20.48 43.22
N GLU A 410 14.56 19.34 43.90
CA GLU A 410 14.68 19.30 45.37
C GLU A 410 15.96 19.98 45.84
N LYS A 411 17.11 19.64 45.23
CA LYS A 411 18.41 20.25 45.54
C LYS A 411 18.45 21.74 45.24
N THR A 412 17.76 22.20 44.18
CA THR A 412 17.59 23.63 43.89
C THR A 412 16.78 24.31 45.00
N SER A 413 15.66 23.71 45.42
CA SER A 413 14.85 24.22 46.54
C SER A 413 15.60 24.24 47.87
N GLU A 414 16.49 23.27 48.14
CA GLU A 414 17.34 23.31 49.32
C GLU A 414 18.37 24.44 49.26
N LEU A 415 19.08 24.60 48.13
CA LEU A 415 20.04 25.69 47.94
C LEU A 415 19.37 27.07 48.01
N GLU A 416 18.14 27.21 47.52
CA GLU A 416 17.33 28.43 47.71
C GLU A 416 17.01 28.69 49.19
N LYS A 417 16.59 27.68 49.96
CA LYS A 417 16.35 27.80 51.41
C LYS A 417 17.61 28.20 52.16
N GLN A 418 18.75 27.57 51.86
CA GLN A 418 20.05 27.89 52.45
C GLN A 418 20.47 29.34 52.11
N LEU A 419 20.34 29.76 50.85
CA LEU A 419 20.65 31.11 50.40
C LEU A 419 19.75 32.17 51.04
N ILE A 420 18.46 31.88 51.25
CA ILE A 420 17.53 32.74 51.99
C ILE A 420 17.95 32.83 53.47
N GLN A 421 18.36 31.72 54.08
CA GLN A 421 18.79 31.69 55.49
C GLN A 421 20.09 32.48 55.70
N SER A 422 21.14 32.23 54.90
CA SER A 422 22.38 33.00 55.00
C SER A 422 22.20 34.48 54.66
N ARG A 423 21.23 34.85 53.80
CA ARG A 423 20.86 36.27 53.62
C ARG A 423 20.28 36.90 54.89
N LYS A 424 19.41 36.19 55.63
CA LYS A 424 18.89 36.68 56.93
C LYS A 424 20.02 36.84 57.95
N GLU A 425 20.93 35.87 58.04
CA GLU A 425 22.09 35.92 58.93
C GLU A 425 23.02 37.10 58.59
N VAL A 426 23.25 37.36 57.31
CA VAL A 426 24.03 38.53 56.85
C VAL A 426 23.35 39.85 57.21
N GLU A 427 22.02 39.98 57.10
CA GLU A 427 21.33 41.21 57.57
C GLU A 427 21.34 41.35 59.10
N LEU A 428 21.14 40.27 59.86
CA LEU A 428 21.25 40.29 61.33
C LEU A 428 22.66 40.69 61.79
N LEU A 429 23.69 40.16 61.14
CA LEU A 429 25.09 40.55 61.39
C LEU A 429 25.36 42.01 61.00
N LYS A 430 24.82 42.48 59.87
CA LYS A 430 24.90 43.91 59.49
C LYS A 430 24.23 44.80 60.54
N ASP A 431 23.07 44.42 61.07
CA ASP A 431 22.37 45.21 62.08
C ASP A 431 23.11 45.22 63.42
N SER A 432 23.67 44.08 63.85
CA SER A 432 24.57 44.03 65.01
C SER A 432 25.86 44.84 64.80
N VAL A 433 26.41 44.88 63.58
CA VAL A 433 27.55 45.75 63.22
C VAL A 433 27.15 47.22 63.25
N LYS A 434 25.97 47.62 62.76
CA LYS A 434 25.45 49.00 62.89
C LYS A 434 25.27 49.38 64.35
N GLU A 435 24.73 48.49 65.17
CA GLU A 435 24.52 48.73 66.60
C GLU A 435 25.85 48.90 67.34
N THR A 436 26.80 47.98 67.16
CA THR A 436 28.12 48.07 67.80
C THR A 436 28.94 49.26 67.29
N GLN A 437 28.81 49.65 66.01
CA GLN A 437 29.35 50.91 65.50
C GLN A 437 28.73 52.14 66.17
N ALA A 438 27.41 52.15 66.39
CA ALA A 438 26.73 53.24 67.09
C ALA A 438 27.13 53.31 68.57
N GLN A 439 27.24 52.18 69.26
CA GLN A 439 27.75 52.09 70.63
C GLN A 439 29.20 52.58 70.73
N LEU A 440 30.07 52.16 69.79
CA LEU A 440 31.47 52.57 69.74
C LEU A 440 31.62 54.07 69.44
N ALA A 441 30.80 54.63 68.54
CA ALA A 441 30.76 56.07 68.28
C ALA A 441 30.30 56.86 69.53
N GLN A 442 29.32 56.36 70.30
CA GLN A 442 28.93 56.96 71.58
C GLN A 442 30.05 56.89 72.63
N LEU A 443 30.83 55.80 72.67
CA LEU A 443 31.97 55.67 73.57
C LEU A 443 33.11 56.61 73.19
N GLN A 444 33.47 56.67 71.90
CA GLN A 444 34.48 57.61 71.39
C GLN A 444 34.08 59.08 71.63
N GLN A 445 32.80 59.42 71.50
CA GLN A 445 32.30 60.76 71.83
C GLN A 445 32.49 61.07 73.34
N LYS A 446 32.12 60.13 74.23
CA LYS A 446 32.34 60.27 75.69
C LYS A 446 33.81 60.28 76.08
N GLU A 447 34.66 59.56 75.36
CA GLU A 447 36.11 59.54 75.57
C GLU A 447 36.73 60.88 75.17
N LYS A 448 36.37 61.41 74.00
CA LYS A 448 36.75 62.76 73.54
C LYS A 448 36.24 63.88 74.46
N GLU A 449 35.04 63.73 75.03
CA GLU A 449 34.52 64.62 76.08
C GLU A 449 35.34 64.55 77.37
N ARG A 450 35.87 63.36 77.74
CA ARG A 450 36.80 63.19 78.86
C ARG A 450 38.19 63.74 78.56
N GLU A 451 38.76 63.46 77.40
CA GLU A 451 40.06 64.02 76.98
C GLU A 451 40.01 65.54 76.98
N THR A 452 39.00 66.14 76.36
CA THR A 452 38.82 67.61 76.36
C THR A 452 38.35 68.18 77.70
N HIS A 453 38.02 67.36 78.71
CA HIS A 453 37.89 67.78 80.10
C HIS A 453 39.26 67.78 80.79
N ILE A 454 40.00 66.66 80.68
CA ILE A 454 41.33 66.45 81.25
C ILE A 454 42.32 67.48 80.69
N GLU A 455 42.26 67.83 79.41
CA GLU A 455 43.11 68.85 78.79
C GLU A 455 42.85 70.24 79.39
N LYS A 456 41.58 70.64 79.53
CA LYS A 456 41.18 71.89 80.22
C LYS A 456 41.54 71.91 81.70
N GLU A 457 41.62 70.73 82.33
CA GLU A 457 42.03 70.58 83.73
C GLU A 457 43.56 70.66 83.89
N GLN A 458 44.32 70.02 82.99
CA GLN A 458 45.77 70.18 82.90
C GLN A 458 46.19 71.60 82.53
N GLU A 459 45.46 72.30 81.68
CA GLU A 459 45.73 73.70 81.32
C GLU A 459 45.63 74.62 82.54
N ARG A 460 44.52 74.52 83.30
CA ARG A 460 44.34 75.23 84.59
C ARG A 460 45.45 74.94 85.59
N GLU A 461 45.90 73.68 85.67
CA GLU A 461 46.97 73.28 86.60
C GLU A 461 48.36 73.74 86.14
N ARG A 462 48.65 73.76 84.83
CA ARG A 462 49.87 74.37 84.27
C ARG A 462 49.95 75.86 84.59
N ASP A 463 48.82 76.57 84.55
CA ASP A 463 48.77 77.99 84.91
C ASP A 463 48.96 78.22 86.42
N ARG A 464 48.38 77.39 87.30
CA ARG A 464 48.73 77.42 88.74
C ARG A 464 50.23 77.22 88.96
N GLN A 465 50.84 76.25 88.29
CA GLN A 465 52.27 75.94 88.45
C GLN A 465 53.19 77.04 87.90
N ARG A 466 52.76 77.79 86.88
CA ARG A 466 53.43 79.02 86.43
C ARG A 466 53.43 80.08 87.54
N SER A 467 52.26 80.35 88.15
CA SER A 467 52.14 81.30 89.27
C SER A 467 52.97 80.88 90.49
N ALA A 468 52.99 79.59 90.84
CA ALA A 468 53.72 79.08 91.99
C ALA A 468 55.25 79.17 91.83
N LYS A 469 55.79 78.93 90.62
CA LYS A 469 57.24 79.03 90.35
C LYS A 469 57.75 80.47 90.41
N ALA A 470 56.97 81.44 89.93
CA ALA A 470 57.32 82.86 90.00
C ALA A 470 57.50 83.35 91.45
N LEU A 471 56.72 82.82 92.40
CA LEU A 471 56.89 83.09 93.84
C LEU A 471 58.20 82.49 94.39
N THR A 472 58.52 81.24 94.06
CA THR A 472 59.69 80.55 94.64
C THR A 472 61.04 81.02 94.08
N GLU A 473 61.09 81.58 92.87
CA GLU A 473 62.28 82.29 92.39
C GLU A 473 62.51 83.60 93.14
N LEU A 474 61.44 84.35 93.44
CA LEU A 474 61.50 85.60 94.20
C LEU A 474 62.03 85.35 95.64
N GLU A 475 61.52 84.33 96.32
CA GLU A 475 61.99 83.92 97.65
C GLU A 475 63.48 83.54 97.66
N LYS A 476 63.94 82.76 96.67
CA LYS A 476 65.36 82.42 96.53
C LYS A 476 66.25 83.63 96.28
N MET A 477 65.78 84.59 95.48
CA MET A 477 66.55 85.79 95.17
C MET A 477 66.76 86.66 96.41
N VAL A 478 65.77 86.72 97.31
CA VAL A 478 65.90 87.36 98.63
C VAL A 478 66.89 86.60 99.52
N GLN A 479 66.77 85.27 99.64
CA GLN A 479 67.65 84.49 100.53
C GLN A 479 69.13 84.60 100.14
N VAL A 480 69.46 84.61 98.84
CA VAL A 480 70.85 84.75 98.35
C VAL A 480 71.48 86.11 98.71
N LEU A 481 70.67 87.16 98.90
CA LEU A 481 71.15 88.48 99.34
C LEU A 481 71.44 88.51 100.86
N VAL A 482 70.68 87.75 101.65
CA VAL A 482 70.92 87.57 103.10
C VAL A 482 72.17 86.70 103.33
N ASP A 483 72.25 85.53 102.71
CA ASP A 483 73.33 84.55 102.93
C ASP A 483 74.71 85.08 102.53
N ARG A 484 74.77 86.05 101.62
CA ARG A 484 76.02 86.71 101.20
C ARG A 484 76.48 87.83 102.13
N GLY A 485 75.77 88.08 103.24
CA GLY A 485 76.15 89.08 104.25
C GLY A 485 76.07 90.53 103.77
N LEU A 486 75.49 90.78 102.60
CA LEU A 486 75.33 92.12 102.03
C LEU A 486 74.20 92.90 102.71
N ILE A 487 73.27 92.22 103.39
CA ILE A 487 72.21 92.87 104.16
C ILE A 487 71.99 92.16 105.51
N ARG A 488 71.99 92.91 106.62
CA ARG A 488 71.44 92.44 107.90
C ARG A 488 69.96 92.85 108.00
N MET A 489 69.12 91.91 108.41
CA MET A 489 67.69 92.08 108.66
C MET A 489 67.40 91.97 110.15
N ASP A 490 67.08 93.10 110.79
CA ASP A 490 66.63 93.13 112.20
C ASP A 490 65.15 93.54 112.26
N ARG A 491 64.39 92.97 113.21
CA ARG A 491 62.99 93.33 113.46
C ARG A 491 62.91 94.32 114.62
N SER A 492 62.27 95.46 114.39
CA SER A 492 61.84 96.34 115.48
C SER A 492 60.61 95.74 116.19
N GLU A 493 60.28 96.24 117.38
CA GLU A 493 59.15 95.78 118.21
C GLU A 493 57.76 96.01 117.55
N SER A 494 57.72 96.63 116.37
CA SER A 494 56.53 96.75 115.51
C SER A 494 56.29 95.55 114.58
N GLY A 495 57.23 94.59 114.51
CA GLY A 495 57.20 93.46 113.57
C GLY A 495 57.77 93.78 112.16
N SER A 496 57.99 95.06 111.86
CA SER A 496 58.63 95.53 110.63
C SER A 496 60.12 95.17 110.59
N LEU A 497 60.62 94.88 109.38
CA LEU A 497 62.00 94.48 109.10
C LEU A 497 62.79 95.65 108.52
N GLU A 498 63.89 96.04 109.18
CA GLU A 498 64.83 97.04 108.68
C GLU A 498 66.13 96.38 108.17
N LEU A 499 66.74 97.01 107.16
CA LEU A 499 67.72 96.40 106.25
C LEU A 499 69.00 97.25 106.21
N HIS A 500 70.09 96.77 106.81
CA HIS A 500 71.40 97.47 106.79
C HIS A 500 72.39 96.81 105.83
N ILE A 501 72.92 97.60 104.88
CA ILE A 501 73.74 97.12 103.75
C ILE A 501 75.22 97.47 103.92
N MET A 502 76.13 96.55 103.55
CA MET A 502 77.57 96.84 103.38
C MET A 502 78.01 96.73 101.91
N PRO A 503 78.95 97.56 101.41
CA PRO A 503 79.09 97.81 99.97
C PRO A 503 80.14 96.94 99.25
N ALA A 504 79.72 96.36 98.11
CA ALA A 504 80.60 95.95 97.01
C ALA A 504 79.87 96.14 95.66
N ALA A 505 80.61 96.51 94.61
CA ALA A 505 80.07 97.14 93.40
C ALA A 505 79.34 96.21 92.39
N ASN A 506 78.39 96.81 91.65
CA ASN A 506 78.13 96.82 90.18
C ASN A 506 78.50 95.55 89.34
N THR A 507 77.79 95.16 88.27
CA THR A 507 77.10 95.98 87.25
C THR A 507 75.82 95.34 86.66
N THR A 508 75.07 96.21 85.96
CA THR A 508 74.20 96.04 84.77
C THR A 508 74.70 95.03 83.69
N ASP A 509 73.96 94.67 82.63
CA ASP A 509 72.84 95.36 81.93
C ASP A 509 71.83 94.46 81.15
N ASN A 510 70.86 95.09 80.48
CA ASN A 510 69.79 94.53 79.63
C ASN A 510 70.26 94.05 78.22
N SER A 511 69.44 93.25 77.53
CA SER A 511 68.82 93.64 76.24
C SER A 511 67.90 92.56 75.60
N THR A 512 67.05 93.00 74.66
CA THR A 512 65.92 92.31 74.01
C THR A 512 66.22 91.87 72.56
N THR A 513 65.45 90.95 71.97
CA THR A 513 64.93 91.06 70.56
C THR A 513 63.87 89.99 70.19
N GLU A 514 63.11 90.26 69.12
CA GLU A 514 62.09 89.37 68.50
C GLU A 514 62.62 88.61 67.26
N ILE A 515 61.80 87.74 66.62
CA ILE A 515 61.58 87.69 65.14
C ILE A 515 60.45 86.71 64.73
N LYS A 516 59.92 86.83 63.49
CA LYS A 516 58.77 86.10 62.88
C LYS A 516 59.21 85.13 61.76
N ALA A 517 58.35 84.18 61.33
CA ALA A 517 57.92 83.93 59.92
C ALA A 517 57.23 82.55 59.64
N SER A 518 56.69 82.37 58.43
CA SER A 518 55.90 81.21 57.89
C SER A 518 56.36 80.91 56.42
N PRO A 519 55.62 80.36 55.41
CA PRO A 519 54.38 79.53 55.30
C PRO A 519 54.34 78.45 54.13
N VAL A 520 53.15 77.85 53.85
CA VAL A 520 52.54 77.41 52.53
C VAL A 520 53.00 76.14 51.74
N THR A 521 52.01 75.28 51.39
CA THR A 521 51.74 74.67 50.03
C THR A 521 50.24 74.25 49.89
N GLN A 522 49.79 73.72 48.73
CA GLN A 522 48.38 73.38 48.34
C GLN A 522 48.30 71.97 47.64
N SER A 523 47.20 71.36 47.13
CA SER A 523 45.86 71.80 46.61
C SER A 523 44.77 70.68 46.62
N PRO A 524 43.45 71.00 46.47
CA PRO A 524 42.30 70.09 46.25
C PRO A 524 41.91 69.99 44.73
N PRO A 525 40.69 69.62 44.19
CA PRO A 525 39.38 69.20 44.78
C PRO A 525 38.47 68.13 44.03
N LEU A 526 37.44 67.58 44.73
CA LEU A 526 36.07 67.17 44.23
C LEU A 526 35.89 66.00 43.19
N LEU A 527 34.71 65.38 42.89
CA LEU A 527 33.26 65.55 43.22
C LEU A 527 32.43 64.22 43.02
N LEU A 528 31.17 64.23 43.54
CA LEU A 528 29.94 63.55 43.06
C LEU A 528 29.53 62.11 43.48
N SER A 529 28.22 61.88 43.35
CA SER A 529 27.42 60.80 43.98
C SER A 529 26.48 60.11 42.94
N PRO A 530 25.23 59.63 43.18
CA PRO A 530 24.78 58.32 42.68
C PRO A 530 23.49 58.45 41.80
N PRO A 531 22.47 57.55 41.82
CA PRO A 531 22.40 56.07 41.77
C PRO A 531 21.51 55.53 40.59
N LEU A 532 21.28 54.20 40.60
CA LEU A 532 20.00 53.51 40.29
C LEU A 532 19.57 53.13 38.84
N HIS A 533 18.76 52.06 38.85
CA HIS A 533 17.73 51.61 37.90
C HIS A 533 18.03 50.74 36.65
N HIS A 534 17.50 49.51 36.74
CA HIS A 534 16.57 48.85 35.80
C HIS A 534 17.06 48.03 34.57
N LEU A 535 16.50 46.80 34.49
CA LEU A 535 15.95 46.12 33.28
C LEU A 535 17.00 45.66 32.23
N LEU A 536 16.82 44.59 31.44
CA LEU A 536 15.79 43.52 31.34
C LEU A 536 16.44 42.23 30.75
N LEU A 537 15.70 41.12 30.85
CA LEU A 537 15.60 39.98 29.91
C LEU A 537 16.79 39.54 29.00
N ARG A 538 17.13 38.25 29.15
CA ARG A 538 17.24 37.16 28.13
C ARG A 538 16.45 37.36 26.80
N PRO A 539 16.58 36.52 25.75
CA PRO A 539 17.48 35.38 25.53
C PRO A 539 18.11 35.33 24.11
N LEU A 540 18.73 34.17 23.79
CA LEU A 540 18.86 33.51 22.47
C LEU A 540 19.39 34.36 21.29
#